data_AF-R6TBV5-F1
#
_entry.id   AF-R6TBV5-F1
#
_cell.length_a   1.000
_cell.length_b   1.000
_cell.length_c   1.000
_cell.angle_alpha   90.00
_cell.angle_beta   90.00
_cell.angle_gamma   90.00
#
_symmetry.space_group_name_H-M   'P 1'
#
loop_
_entity.id
_entity.type
_entity.pdbx_description
1 polymer ?
#
loop_
_entity_poly.entity_id
_entity_poly.type
_entity_poly.pdbx_seq_one_letter_code
_entity_poly.pdbx_strand_id
1 'polypeptide(L)'
;MKFNERLKELREKSKLTQEQLAKISGVSSRMIQRYEYGTSRPRLDAAEKLAKALNVTTDQLLGNGDMLVAQAAEKYGSRGAKQAQQLTEEVTGLFAGGEMAQEDMDVMMKAIQDAYWIAKEKNKKYTPKKYRSE
;
A
#
# COMPACT_ATOMS: atom_id res chain seq x y z
N MET A 1 -9.99 4.11 -6.15
CA MET A 1 -9.21 3.59 -7.28
C MET A 1 -8.07 2.72 -6.76
N LYS A 2 -8.02 1.47 -7.18
CA LYS A 2 -7.00 0.49 -6.75
C LYS A 2 -5.73 0.59 -7.62
N PHE A 3 -4.58 0.11 -7.12
CA PHE A 3 -3.32 0.14 -7.88
C PHE A 3 -3.41 -0.49 -9.27
N ASN A 4 -4.11 -1.62 -9.42
CA ASN A 4 -4.23 -2.32 -10.70
C ASN A 4 -4.94 -1.47 -11.77
N GLU A 5 -6.00 -0.76 -11.37
CA GLU A 5 -6.71 0.21 -12.22
C GLU A 5 -5.78 1.38 -12.56
N ARG A 6 -5.03 1.87 -11.56
CA ARG A 6 -4.16 3.04 -11.75
C ARG A 6 -2.99 2.77 -12.67
N LEU A 7 -2.36 1.60 -12.52
CA LEU A 7 -1.30 1.15 -13.41
C LEU A 7 -1.81 1.08 -14.86
N LYS A 8 -3.00 0.48 -15.07
CA LYS A 8 -3.61 0.37 -16.39
C LYS A 8 -3.91 1.75 -17.00
N GLU A 9 -4.51 2.65 -16.23
CA GLU A 9 -4.80 4.01 -16.70
C GLU A 9 -3.53 4.79 -17.07
N LEU A 10 -2.48 4.72 -16.23
CA LEU A 10 -1.22 5.41 -16.49
C LEU A 10 -0.52 4.86 -17.74
N ARG A 11 -0.58 3.54 -17.93
CA ARG A 11 -0.07 2.89 -19.15
C ARG A 11 -0.82 3.38 -20.39
N GLU A 12 -2.16 3.43 -20.33
CA GLU A 12 -3.01 3.86 -21.44
C GLU A 12 -2.84 5.35 -21.76
N LYS A 13 -2.72 6.20 -20.74
CA LYS A 13 -2.37 7.63 -20.89
C LYS A 13 -1.01 7.82 -21.56
N SER A 14 -0.07 6.94 -21.24
CA SER A 14 1.27 6.92 -21.88
C SER A 14 1.27 6.27 -23.26
N LYS A 15 0.11 5.79 -23.75
CA LYS A 15 -0.06 5.10 -25.05
C LYS A 15 0.85 3.88 -25.22
N LEU A 16 1.14 3.18 -24.12
CA LEU A 16 2.00 2.00 -24.11
C LEU A 16 1.18 0.71 -24.13
N THR A 17 1.65 -0.31 -24.83
CA THR A 17 1.19 -1.69 -24.65
C THR A 17 1.81 -2.29 -23.38
N GLN A 18 1.26 -3.39 -22.87
CA GLN A 18 1.85 -4.11 -21.72
C GLN A 18 3.29 -4.57 -22.03
N GLU A 19 3.57 -4.99 -23.26
CA GLU A 19 4.90 -5.39 -23.70
C GLU A 19 5.88 -4.20 -23.81
N GLN A 20 5.40 -3.05 -24.27
CA GLN A 20 6.21 -1.84 -24.32
C GLN A 20 6.56 -1.36 -22.92
N LEU A 21 5.59 -1.34 -22.00
CA LEU A 21 5.84 -1.02 -20.61
C LEU A 21 6.81 -2.03 -19.97
N ALA A 22 6.72 -3.32 -20.33
CA ALA A 22 7.66 -4.35 -19.88
C ALA A 22 9.10 -4.05 -20.31
N LYS A 23 9.28 -3.70 -21.59
CA LYS A 23 10.60 -3.33 -22.13
C LYS A 23 11.19 -2.10 -21.45
N ILE A 24 10.38 -1.06 -21.20
CA ILE A 24 10.86 0.21 -20.62
C ILE A 24 11.16 0.04 -19.12
N SER A 25 10.28 -0.65 -18.38
CA SER A 25 10.44 -0.83 -16.92
C SER A 25 11.43 -1.94 -16.54
N GLY A 26 11.75 -2.86 -17.47
CA GLY A 26 12.52 -4.06 -17.15
C GLY A 26 11.75 -5.07 -16.27
N VAL A 27 10.44 -4.89 -16.10
CA VAL A 27 9.53 -5.85 -15.47
C VAL A 27 8.99 -6.78 -16.57
N SER A 28 8.86 -8.07 -16.30
CA SER A 28 8.34 -8.98 -17.33
C SER A 28 6.89 -8.67 -17.69
N SER A 29 6.53 -8.84 -18.97
CA SER A 29 5.16 -8.62 -19.47
C SER A 29 4.13 -9.43 -18.66
N ARG A 30 4.48 -10.66 -18.26
CA ARG A 30 3.65 -11.51 -17.38
C ARG A 30 3.40 -10.89 -16.01
N MET A 31 4.38 -10.20 -15.41
CA MET A 31 4.17 -9.53 -14.12
C MET A 31 3.33 -8.26 -14.27
N ILE A 32 3.53 -7.48 -15.34
CA ILE A 32 2.67 -6.33 -15.64
C ILE A 32 1.22 -6.78 -15.80
N GLN A 33 0.99 -7.86 -16.55
CA GLN A 33 -0.34 -8.44 -16.70
C GLN A 33 -0.94 -8.86 -15.35
N ARG A 34 -0.15 -9.51 -14.49
CA ARG A 34 -0.60 -9.90 -13.13
C ARG A 34 -0.94 -8.71 -12.25
N TYR A 35 -0.19 -7.62 -12.37
CA TYR A 35 -0.43 -6.37 -11.66
C TYR A 35 -1.71 -5.70 -12.15
N GLU A 36 -1.92 -5.59 -13.46
CA GLU A 36 -3.15 -4.99 -14.03
C GLU A 36 -4.40 -5.84 -13.76
N TYR A 37 -4.27 -7.17 -13.66
CA TYR A 37 -5.36 -8.05 -13.22
C TYR A 37 -5.57 -8.06 -11.69
N GLY A 38 -4.69 -7.43 -10.90
CA GLY A 38 -4.79 -7.42 -9.44
C GLY A 38 -4.45 -8.77 -8.76
N THR A 39 -3.93 -9.74 -9.51
CA THR A 39 -3.52 -11.06 -8.97
C THR A 39 -2.19 -11.04 -8.22
N SER A 40 -1.43 -9.94 -8.36
CA SER A 40 -0.17 -9.73 -7.67
C SER A 40 0.03 -8.26 -7.38
N ARG A 41 0.87 -7.96 -6.40
CA ARG A 41 1.27 -6.60 -6.04
C ARG A 41 2.77 -6.42 -6.29
N PRO A 42 3.21 -5.29 -6.85
CA PRO A 42 4.63 -5.02 -7.02
C PRO A 42 5.28 -4.86 -5.66
N ARG A 43 6.53 -5.29 -5.57
CA ARG A 43 7.44 -4.86 -4.50
C ARG A 43 7.93 -3.44 -4.81
N LEU A 44 8.55 -2.78 -3.84
CA LEU A 44 9.03 -1.41 -3.98
C LEU A 44 9.98 -1.24 -5.18
N ASP A 45 10.89 -2.17 -5.39
CA ASP A 45 11.81 -2.18 -6.53
C ASP A 45 11.09 -2.21 -7.90
N ALA A 46 10.07 -3.05 -8.04
CA ALA A 46 9.25 -3.13 -9.24
C ALA A 46 8.37 -1.89 -9.40
N ALA A 47 7.82 -1.36 -8.30
CA ALA A 47 7.01 -0.16 -8.31
C ALA A 47 7.83 1.08 -8.74
N GLU A 48 9.06 1.23 -8.27
CA GLU A 48 9.96 2.30 -8.68
C GLU A 48 10.32 2.21 -10.17
N LYS A 49 10.59 1.00 -10.67
CA LYS A 49 10.86 0.78 -12.10
C LYS A 49 9.67 1.16 -12.96
N LEU A 50 8.45 0.76 -12.56
CA LEU A 50 7.22 1.11 -13.25
C LEU A 50 6.94 2.61 -13.20
N ALA A 51 7.15 3.25 -12.04
CA ALA A 51 6.96 4.68 -11.86
C ALA A 51 7.91 5.49 -12.76
N LYS A 52 9.20 5.11 -12.81
CA LYS A 52 10.18 5.69 -13.74
C LYS A 52 9.77 5.49 -15.20
N ALA A 53 9.32 4.30 -15.58
CA ALA A 53 8.89 4.00 -16.95
C ALA A 53 7.64 4.79 -17.39
N LEU A 54 6.75 5.10 -16.44
CA LEU A 54 5.53 5.88 -16.67
C LEU A 54 5.70 7.38 -16.42
N ASN A 55 6.91 7.81 -16.05
CA ASN A 55 7.25 9.18 -15.69
C ASN A 55 6.35 9.79 -14.60
N VAL A 56 6.05 8.99 -13.57
CA VAL A 56 5.28 9.39 -12.38
C VAL A 56 6.07 9.10 -11.11
N THR A 57 5.62 9.63 -9.99
CA THR A 57 6.17 9.25 -8.68
C THR A 57 5.63 7.89 -8.24
N THR A 58 6.42 7.15 -7.44
CA THR A 58 5.98 5.88 -6.85
C THR A 58 4.71 6.05 -6.02
N ASP A 59 4.57 7.21 -5.37
CA ASP A 59 3.39 7.58 -4.57
C ASP A 59 2.16 7.76 -5.44
N GLN A 60 2.30 8.41 -6.60
CA GLN A 60 1.21 8.51 -7.57
C GLN A 60 0.84 7.15 -8.15
N LEU A 61 1.79 6.23 -8.32
CA LEU A 61 1.51 4.90 -8.86
C LEU A 61 0.79 4.01 -7.83
N LEU A 62 1.36 3.84 -6.64
CA LEU A 62 0.83 2.95 -5.60
C LEU A 62 -0.34 3.59 -4.84
N GLY A 63 -0.24 4.87 -4.49
CA GLY A 63 -1.12 5.51 -3.52
C GLY A 63 -0.84 5.06 -2.08
N ASN A 64 -1.36 5.80 -1.11
CA ASN A 64 -0.95 5.70 0.30
C ASN A 64 -1.13 4.31 0.91
N GLY A 65 -2.23 3.60 0.62
CA GLY A 65 -2.47 2.25 1.15
C GLY A 65 -1.51 1.21 0.58
N ASP A 66 -1.27 1.24 -0.73
CA ASP A 66 -0.40 0.26 -1.39
C ASP A 66 1.08 0.55 -1.12
N MET A 67 1.42 1.82 -0.86
CA MET A 67 2.73 2.23 -0.35
C MET A 67 2.99 1.66 1.05
N LEU A 68 2.01 1.72 1.96
CA LEU A 68 2.12 1.13 3.30
C LEU A 68 2.39 -0.38 3.21
N VAL A 69 1.65 -1.09 2.34
CA VAL A 69 1.86 -2.52 2.09
C VAL A 69 3.25 -2.80 1.52
N ALA A 70 3.72 -2.00 0.56
CA ALA A 70 5.04 -2.16 -0.03
C ALA A 70 6.16 -1.95 1.00
N GLN A 71 6.09 -0.88 1.79
CA GLN A 71 7.06 -0.59 2.85
C GLN A 71 7.06 -1.67 3.93
N ALA A 72 5.88 -2.18 4.30
CA ALA A 72 5.77 -3.28 5.24
C ALA A 72 6.37 -4.58 4.69
N ALA A 73 6.22 -4.83 3.39
CA ALA A 73 6.83 -5.97 2.71
C ALA A 73 8.36 -5.91 2.73
N GLU A 74 8.93 -4.71 2.55
CA GLU A 74 10.38 -4.51 2.57
C GLU A 74 10.95 -4.63 3.99
N LYS A 75 10.32 -3.96 4.96
CA LYS A 75 10.84 -3.89 6.34
C LYS A 75 10.56 -5.14 7.18
N TYR A 76 9.43 -5.80 6.95
CA TYR A 76 8.92 -6.89 7.80
C TYR A 76 8.58 -8.16 7.02
N GLY A 77 8.89 -8.20 5.71
CA GLY A 77 8.63 -9.35 4.86
C GLY A 77 7.16 -9.61 4.57
N SER A 78 6.87 -10.80 4.02
CA SER A 78 5.52 -11.19 3.57
C SER A 78 4.44 -11.10 4.66
N ARG A 79 4.80 -11.39 5.92
CA ARG A 79 3.87 -11.31 7.06
C ARG A 79 3.46 -9.87 7.36
N GLY A 80 4.40 -8.93 7.40
CA GLY A 80 4.09 -7.52 7.62
C GLY A 80 3.28 -6.93 6.48
N ALA A 81 3.60 -7.28 5.23
CA ALA A 81 2.80 -6.89 4.07
C ALA A 81 1.33 -7.34 4.20
N LYS A 82 1.10 -8.58 4.65
CA LYS A 82 -0.25 -9.12 4.82
C LYS A 82 -1.02 -8.41 5.93
N GLN A 83 -0.36 -8.08 7.05
CA GLN A 83 -0.98 -7.32 8.15
C GLN A 83 -1.36 -5.90 7.69
N ALA A 84 -0.46 -5.23 6.99
CA ALA A 84 -0.71 -3.92 6.39
C ALA A 84 -1.91 -3.96 5.43
N GLN A 85 -1.99 -5.00 4.60
CA GLN A 85 -3.07 -5.18 3.65
C GLN A 85 -4.41 -5.42 4.37
N GLN A 86 -4.45 -6.31 5.36
CA GLN A 86 -5.64 -6.58 6.16
C GLN A 86 -6.17 -5.33 6.84
N LEU A 87 -5.29 -4.57 7.50
CA LEU A 87 -5.68 -3.30 8.14
C LEU A 87 -6.28 -2.32 7.13
N THR A 88 -5.66 -2.19 5.96
CA THR A 88 -6.14 -1.28 4.91
C THR A 88 -7.51 -1.72 4.37
N GLU A 89 -7.71 -3.03 4.16
CA GLU A 89 -8.97 -3.60 3.68
C GLU A 89 -10.10 -3.49 4.72
N GLU A 90 -9.82 -3.78 6.00
CA GLU A 90 -10.79 -3.65 7.10
C GLU A 90 -11.25 -2.20 7.25
N VAL A 91 -10.30 -1.26 7.29
CA VAL A 91 -10.60 0.18 7.38
C VAL A 91 -11.39 0.65 6.16
N THR A 92 -11.01 0.24 4.95
CA THR A 92 -11.75 0.57 3.73
C THR A 92 -13.15 -0.03 3.72
N GLY A 93 -13.31 -1.28 4.16
CA GLY A 93 -14.58 -1.98 4.22
C GLY A 93 -15.54 -1.34 5.23
N LEU A 94 -15.03 -0.95 6.40
CA LEU A 94 -15.78 -0.22 7.42
C LEU A 94 -16.32 1.11 6.88
N PHE A 95 -15.54 1.80 6.04
CA PHE A 95 -15.94 3.06 5.44
C PHE A 95 -16.83 2.93 4.19
N ALA A 96 -16.71 1.84 3.44
CA ALA A 96 -17.56 1.57 2.27
C ALA A 96 -18.97 1.07 2.64
N GLY A 97 -19.17 0.57 3.88
CA GLY A 97 -20.43 0.04 4.39
C GLY A 97 -21.49 1.08 4.77
N GLY A 98 -21.14 2.37 4.79
CA GLY A 98 -22.06 3.52 4.72
C GLY A 98 -23.23 3.58 5.72
N GLU A 99 -22.97 4.00 6.96
CA GLU A 99 -23.98 4.61 7.86
C GLU A 99 -23.41 5.72 8.79
N MET A 100 -22.11 6.05 8.71
CA MET A 100 -21.50 7.06 9.60
C MET A 100 -21.41 8.42 8.90
N ALA A 101 -21.82 9.47 9.62
CA ALA A 101 -21.60 10.83 9.19
C ALA A 101 -20.10 11.17 9.24
N GLN A 102 -19.67 12.17 8.47
CA GLN A 102 -18.26 12.57 8.40
C GLN A 102 -17.68 12.96 9.77
N GLU A 103 -18.52 13.40 10.71
CA GLU A 103 -18.15 13.71 12.10
C GLU A 103 -17.85 12.46 12.94
N ASP A 104 -18.59 11.36 12.73
CA ASP A 104 -18.35 10.08 13.43
C ASP A 104 -17.02 9.43 12.98
N MET A 105 -16.61 9.72 11.75
CA MET A 105 -15.36 9.24 11.15
C MET A 105 -14.14 9.83 11.85
N ASP A 106 -14.18 11.12 12.20
CA ASP A 106 -13.11 11.79 12.94
C ASP A 106 -13.00 11.25 14.37
N VAL A 107 -14.15 10.96 15.01
CA VAL A 107 -14.19 10.34 16.34
C VAL A 107 -13.60 8.92 16.30
N MET A 108 -13.95 8.12 15.29
CA MET A 108 -13.42 6.77 15.12
C MET A 108 -11.91 6.79 14.88
N MET A 109 -11.41 7.69 14.03
CA MET A 109 -9.97 7.83 13.77
C MET A 109 -9.20 8.26 15.02
N LYS A 110 -9.75 9.17 15.82
CA LYS A 110 -9.18 9.54 17.14
C LYS A 110 -9.14 8.33 18.07
N ALA A 111 -10.21 7.55 18.16
CA ALA A 111 -10.25 6.36 19.01
C ALA A 111 -9.20 5.31 18.61
N ILE A 112 -8.98 5.08 17.31
CA ILE A 112 -7.92 4.21 16.81
C ILE A 112 -6.54 4.75 17.19
N GLN A 113 -6.33 6.06 17.04
CA GLN A 113 -5.07 6.70 17.41
C GLN A 113 -4.78 6.58 18.90
N ASP A 114 -5.78 6.80 19.75
CA ASP A 114 -5.66 6.63 21.21
C ASP A 114 -5.36 5.18 21.58
N ALA A 115 -6.06 4.22 20.97
CA ALA A 115 -5.81 2.80 21.18
C ALA A 115 -4.37 2.41 20.80
N TYR A 116 -3.85 2.94 19.69
CA TYR A 116 -2.45 2.75 19.28
C TYR A 116 -1.47 3.29 20.34
N TRP A 117 -1.69 4.51 20.84
CA TRP A 117 -0.82 5.11 21.85
C TRP A 117 -0.87 4.35 23.18
N ILE A 118 -2.06 3.93 23.63
CA ILE A 118 -2.25 3.10 24.83
C ILE A 118 -1.50 1.77 24.67
N ALA A 119 -1.62 1.11 23.51
CA ALA A 119 -0.92 -0.14 23.24
C ALA A 119 0.61 0.07 23.23
N LYS A 120 1.09 1.16 22.65
CA LYS A 120 2.52 1.53 22.61
C LYS A 120 3.08 1.80 24.00
N GLU A 121 2.35 2.53 24.86
CA GLU A 121 2.75 2.78 26.25
C GLU A 121 2.76 1.49 27.09
N LYS A 122 1.72 0.65 26.97
CA LYS A 122 1.69 -0.66 27.63
C LYS A 122 2.85 -1.53 27.18
N ASN A 123 3.18 -1.55 25.89
CA ASN A 123 4.35 -2.29 25.39
C ASN A 123 5.66 -1.73 25.94
N LYS A 124 5.83 -0.40 26.07
CA LYS A 124 7.02 0.17 26.74
C LYS A 124 7.18 -0.33 28.18
N LYS A 125 6.07 -0.52 28.91
CA LYS A 125 6.07 -1.05 30.28
C LYS A 125 6.60 -2.48 30.37
N TYR A 126 6.31 -3.33 29.37
CA TYR A 126 6.72 -4.75 29.35
C TYR A 126 7.94 -5.05 28.47
N THR A 127 8.40 -4.09 27.66
CA THR A 127 9.59 -4.25 26.81
C THR A 127 10.86 -4.07 27.66
N PRO A 128 11.75 -5.08 27.75
CA PRO A 128 13.02 -4.98 28.46
C PRO A 128 13.84 -3.80 27.95
N LYS A 129 14.53 -3.08 28.85
CA LYS A 129 15.31 -1.86 28.51
C LYS A 129 16.26 -2.06 27.31
N LYS A 130 16.83 -3.27 27.15
CA LYS A 130 17.73 -3.65 26.05
C LYS A 130 17.11 -3.66 24.64
N TYR A 131 15.77 -3.60 24.52
CA TYR A 131 15.05 -3.62 23.24
C TYR A 131 14.25 -2.35 22.96
N ARG A 132 14.37 -1.32 23.80
CA ARG A 132 13.76 -0.01 23.52
C ARG A 132 14.65 0.65 22.47
N SER A 133 14.15 0.86 21.26
CA SER A 133 14.78 1.75 20.29
C SER A 133 14.81 3.16 20.88
N GLU A 134 15.98 3.81 20.86
CA GLU A 134 16.19 5.18 21.35
C GLU A 134 15.19 6.19 20.76
#